data_AF-A0A938KKZ8-F1
#
_entry.id   AF-A0A938KKZ8-F1
#
_cell.length_a   1.000
_cell.length_b   1.000
_cell.length_c   1.000
_cell.angle_alpha   90.00
_cell.angle_beta   90.00
_cell.angle_gamma   90.00
#
_symmetry.space_group_name_H-M   'P 1'
#
loop_
_entity.id
_entity.type
_entity.pdbx_description
1 polymer ?
#
loop_
_entity_poly.entity_id
_entity_poly.type
_entity_poly.pdbx_seq_one_letter_code
_entity_poly.pdbx_strand_id
1 'polypeptide(L)'
;MKSFAAATAALKRRLGAAIVATDAASLDEAAFDSAKIPFRPEAMIRVRREEEVGVVLALANRHRVPVTTRGRGTTLTGAATPVRGGWVLDVRALDRIAIDEEAGLAHVGGGATVASIQRAAAKVGWFYPPDPSSKEYCTIAGNIACNAGGMHGGKHGVTRDFVVALRGFLPTGELVQWGTATKKFAAGFNLRDLWIGSEGMLGVITGAVLKLLPQPEERWTLLTCFRDEMAALRAARALFRQRVQPAICEFLDRGSVMCAERATGHEIFAGQPGRPVILIELAGSKAELREQRAAVLNWAAGQAAAYRAARSREEAEQLWAVRRKCSGAMFELGDAKLNEDVVIPMKNYVKFAQFLRRLTRESGLPIPTFGHLADG
;
A
#
# COMPACT_ATOMS: atom_id res chain seq x y z
N MET A 1 25.89 -14.00 -16.67
CA MET A 1 24.76 -14.71 -16.01
C MET A 1 24.66 -16.11 -16.59
N LYS A 2 24.23 -17.10 -15.79
CA LYS A 2 23.97 -18.46 -16.28
C LYS A 2 22.79 -18.42 -17.25
N SER A 3 22.90 -19.08 -18.40
CA SER A 3 21.79 -19.20 -19.35
C SER A 3 20.85 -20.35 -18.97
N PHE A 4 19.55 -20.13 -19.12
CA PHE A 4 18.47 -21.09 -18.92
C PHE A 4 17.68 -21.38 -20.21
N ALA A 5 18.26 -21.09 -21.38
CA ALA A 5 17.60 -21.18 -22.68
C ALA A 5 16.94 -22.55 -22.95
N ALA A 6 17.61 -23.65 -22.58
CA ALA A 6 17.06 -25.00 -22.73
C ALA A 6 15.80 -25.22 -21.85
N ALA A 7 15.81 -24.73 -20.62
CA ALA A 7 14.66 -24.78 -19.72
C ALA A 7 13.53 -23.88 -20.23
N THR A 8 13.86 -22.67 -20.71
CA THR A 8 12.90 -21.73 -21.30
C THR A 8 12.22 -22.32 -22.54
N ALA A 9 12.98 -22.96 -23.43
CA ALA A 9 12.44 -23.67 -24.59
C ALA A 9 11.54 -24.84 -24.18
N ALA A 10 11.92 -25.59 -23.14
CA ALA A 10 11.08 -26.65 -22.60
C ALA A 10 9.77 -26.11 -22.01
N LEU A 11 9.80 -25.00 -21.28
CA LEU A 11 8.60 -24.36 -20.75
C LEU A 11 7.69 -23.86 -21.88
N LYS A 12 8.27 -23.21 -22.88
CA LYS A 12 7.55 -22.70 -24.06
C LYS A 12 6.88 -23.82 -24.86
N ARG A 13 7.50 -25.00 -24.97
CA ARG A 13 6.85 -26.19 -25.56
C ARG A 13 5.67 -26.71 -24.74
N ARG A 14 5.72 -26.58 -23.39
CA ARG A 14 4.66 -27.06 -22.50
C ARG A 14 3.46 -26.11 -22.40
N LEU A 15 3.71 -24.81 -22.28
CA LEU A 15 2.67 -23.80 -22.02
C LEU A 15 2.35 -22.92 -23.24
N GLY A 16 3.13 -23.05 -24.32
CA GLY A 16 2.96 -22.28 -25.54
C GLY A 16 3.58 -20.87 -25.46
N ALA A 17 3.76 -20.27 -26.64
CA ALA A 17 4.38 -18.96 -26.80
C ALA A 17 3.51 -17.80 -26.28
N ALA A 18 2.18 -18.01 -26.16
CA ALA A 18 1.26 -17.01 -25.62
C ALA A 18 1.44 -16.80 -24.10
N ILE A 19 1.93 -17.82 -23.39
CA ILE A 19 2.22 -17.76 -21.95
C ILE A 19 3.69 -17.42 -21.72
N VAL A 20 4.62 -18.00 -22.50
CA VAL A 20 6.06 -17.84 -22.34
C VAL A 20 6.63 -16.91 -23.40
N ALA A 21 6.74 -15.63 -23.05
CA ALA A 21 7.24 -14.57 -23.92
C ALA A 21 8.75 -14.39 -23.78
N THR A 22 9.45 -14.25 -24.90
CA THR A 22 10.91 -14.11 -25.00
C THR A 22 11.32 -12.97 -25.95
N ASP A 23 10.36 -12.19 -26.44
CA ASP A 23 10.58 -11.01 -27.27
C ASP A 23 11.13 -9.84 -26.43
N ALA A 24 11.85 -8.91 -27.08
CA ALA A 24 12.52 -7.82 -26.39
C ALA A 24 11.54 -6.96 -25.56
N ALA A 25 10.38 -6.61 -26.10
CA ALA A 25 9.40 -5.77 -25.41
C ALA A 25 8.90 -6.42 -24.11
N SER A 26 8.59 -7.71 -24.11
CA SER A 26 8.19 -8.43 -22.89
C SER A 26 9.31 -8.53 -21.87
N LEU A 27 10.56 -8.70 -22.30
CA LEU A 27 11.70 -8.77 -21.38
C LEU A 27 12.01 -7.41 -20.76
N ASP A 28 11.86 -6.33 -21.53
CA ASP A 28 12.07 -4.96 -21.05
C ASP A 28 10.95 -4.52 -20.08
N GLU A 29 9.68 -4.90 -20.33
CA GLU A 29 8.57 -4.70 -19.36
C GLU A 29 8.85 -5.40 -18.03
N ALA A 30 9.43 -6.59 -18.09
CA ALA A 30 9.68 -7.44 -16.93
C ALA A 30 10.98 -7.09 -16.18
N ALA A 31 11.80 -6.19 -16.73
CA ALA A 31 13.16 -5.97 -16.23
C ALA A 31 13.25 -5.16 -14.92
N PHE A 32 12.23 -4.37 -14.59
CA PHE A 32 12.26 -3.48 -13.42
C PHE A 32 10.88 -3.36 -12.77
N ASP A 33 10.84 -3.00 -11.49
CA ASP A 33 9.65 -2.50 -10.81
C ASP A 33 9.76 -0.98 -10.56
N SER A 34 8.95 -0.42 -9.65
CA SER A 34 8.94 1.02 -9.42
C SER A 34 10.21 1.54 -8.72
N ALA A 35 11.13 0.67 -8.29
CA ALA A 35 12.49 1.06 -7.92
C ALA A 35 13.33 1.52 -9.12
N LYS A 36 12.91 1.20 -10.36
CA LYS A 36 13.53 1.62 -11.63
C LYS A 36 14.98 1.16 -11.83
N ILE A 37 15.38 0.06 -11.20
CA ILE A 37 16.69 -0.57 -11.40
C ILE A 37 16.51 -1.83 -12.28
N PRO A 38 16.96 -1.82 -13.56
CA PRO A 38 16.63 -2.89 -14.49
C PRO A 38 17.60 -4.07 -14.44
N PHE A 39 17.04 -5.28 -14.49
CA PHE A 39 17.74 -6.55 -14.74
C PHE A 39 16.94 -7.35 -15.74
N ARG A 40 17.54 -7.76 -16.86
CA ARG A 40 16.79 -8.42 -17.93
C ARG A 40 16.56 -9.91 -17.62
N PRO A 41 15.31 -10.42 -17.61
CA PRO A 41 15.04 -11.84 -17.51
C PRO A 41 15.23 -12.57 -18.85
N GLU A 42 15.16 -13.90 -18.83
CA GLU A 42 15.14 -14.74 -20.04
C GLU A 42 13.73 -14.99 -20.59
N ALA A 43 12.72 -14.92 -19.72
CA ALA A 43 11.33 -15.07 -20.11
C ALA A 43 10.39 -14.30 -19.19
N MET A 44 9.32 -13.78 -19.77
CA MET A 44 8.16 -13.27 -19.07
C MET A 44 7.03 -14.29 -19.23
N ILE A 45 6.53 -14.81 -18.10
CA ILE A 45 5.54 -15.89 -18.05
C ILE A 45 4.22 -15.31 -17.57
N ARG A 46 3.24 -15.17 -18.47
CA ARG A 46 1.92 -14.60 -18.17
C ARG A 46 0.89 -15.72 -18.00
N VAL A 47 0.75 -16.22 -16.77
CA VAL A 47 -0.22 -17.29 -16.50
C VAL A 47 -1.64 -16.75 -16.63
N ARG A 48 -2.56 -17.61 -17.09
CA ARG A 48 -4.00 -17.33 -17.20
C ARG A 48 -4.82 -18.24 -16.30
N ARG A 49 -4.24 -19.37 -15.90
CA ARG A 49 -4.84 -20.32 -14.98
C ARG A 49 -3.88 -20.61 -13.84
N GLU A 50 -4.44 -20.93 -12.69
CA GLU A 50 -3.68 -21.14 -11.47
C GLU A 50 -2.70 -22.33 -11.61
N GLU A 51 -3.12 -23.41 -12.26
CA GLU A 51 -2.33 -24.63 -12.40
C GLU A 51 -1.05 -24.43 -13.21
N GLU A 52 -1.02 -23.41 -14.07
CA GLU A 52 0.15 -23.05 -14.87
C GLU A 52 1.31 -22.58 -13.98
N VAL A 53 1.02 -21.99 -12.82
CA VAL A 53 2.04 -21.60 -11.83
C VAL A 53 2.80 -22.83 -11.33
N GLY A 54 2.09 -23.91 -10.98
CA GLY A 54 2.72 -25.16 -10.54
C GLY A 54 3.65 -25.76 -11.61
N VAL A 55 3.22 -25.74 -12.89
CA VAL A 55 4.04 -26.22 -14.02
C VAL A 55 5.32 -25.41 -14.16
N VAL A 56 5.23 -24.08 -14.03
CA VAL A 56 6.38 -23.17 -14.10
C VAL A 56 7.37 -23.47 -12.96
N LEU A 57 6.89 -23.50 -11.72
CA LEU A 57 7.73 -23.68 -10.55
C LEU A 57 8.39 -25.06 -10.51
N ALA A 58 7.66 -26.13 -10.84
CA ALA A 58 8.22 -27.48 -10.91
C ALA A 58 9.37 -27.56 -11.94
N LEU A 59 9.20 -26.95 -13.11
CA LEU A 59 10.26 -26.93 -14.13
C LEU A 59 11.43 -26.03 -13.73
N ALA A 60 11.14 -24.85 -13.16
CA ALA A 60 12.16 -23.94 -12.65
C ALA A 60 13.02 -24.63 -11.58
N ASN A 61 12.39 -25.31 -10.62
CA ASN A 61 13.06 -26.03 -9.54
C ASN A 61 13.97 -27.15 -10.08
N ARG A 62 13.45 -27.97 -11.02
CA ARG A 62 14.24 -29.02 -11.68
C ARG A 62 15.49 -28.49 -12.39
N HIS A 63 15.37 -27.34 -13.05
CA HIS A 63 16.45 -26.75 -13.84
C HIS A 63 17.25 -25.66 -13.09
N ARG A 64 16.90 -25.41 -11.82
CA ARG A 64 17.44 -24.35 -10.96
C ARG A 64 17.37 -22.97 -11.64
N VAL A 65 16.25 -22.66 -12.27
CA VAL A 65 15.97 -21.35 -12.85
C VAL A 65 15.42 -20.43 -11.75
N PRO A 66 16.03 -19.26 -11.49
CA PRO A 66 15.45 -18.25 -10.61
C PRO A 66 14.08 -17.80 -11.13
N VAL A 67 13.09 -17.69 -10.25
CA VAL A 67 11.76 -17.17 -10.57
C VAL A 67 11.49 -15.95 -9.71
N THR A 68 11.15 -14.83 -10.35
CA THR A 68 10.70 -13.61 -9.70
C THR A 68 9.20 -13.47 -9.90
N THR A 69 8.42 -13.51 -8.84
CA THR A 69 6.97 -13.30 -8.93
C THR A 69 6.65 -11.84 -9.14
N ARG A 70 5.64 -11.56 -9.97
CA ARG A 70 5.25 -10.20 -10.30
C ARG A 70 3.72 -10.08 -10.38
N GLY A 71 3.21 -9.09 -9.66
CA GLY A 71 1.89 -8.52 -9.91
C GLY A 71 2.01 -7.40 -10.96
N ARG A 72 1.78 -6.16 -10.55
CA ARG A 72 1.96 -4.97 -11.42
C ARG A 72 3.32 -4.30 -11.33
N GLY A 73 4.23 -4.79 -10.48
CA GLY A 73 5.57 -4.20 -10.33
C GLY A 73 5.56 -2.82 -9.66
N THR A 74 4.59 -2.54 -8.79
CA THR A 74 4.45 -1.25 -8.10
C THR A 74 5.31 -1.12 -6.84
N THR A 75 6.04 -2.16 -6.46
CA THR A 75 6.97 -2.12 -5.32
C THR A 75 8.14 -1.17 -5.61
N LEU A 76 8.65 -0.53 -4.56
CA LEU A 76 9.74 0.44 -4.59
C LEU A 76 11.07 -0.14 -4.07
N THR A 77 11.09 -1.42 -3.67
CA THR A 77 12.25 -2.06 -3.01
C THR A 77 13.05 -2.99 -3.93
N GLY A 78 12.64 -3.16 -5.19
CA GLY A 78 13.25 -4.15 -6.09
C GLY A 78 12.70 -5.57 -5.92
N ALA A 79 11.70 -5.78 -5.05
CA ALA A 79 11.14 -7.11 -4.77
C ALA A 79 10.54 -7.84 -5.99
N ALA A 80 10.16 -7.10 -7.04
CA ALA A 80 9.61 -7.67 -8.28
C ALA A 80 10.57 -7.50 -9.47
N THR A 81 11.86 -7.28 -9.19
CA THR A 81 12.93 -7.11 -10.16
C THR A 81 13.77 -8.39 -10.24
N PRO A 82 14.01 -8.96 -11.44
CA PRO A 82 14.69 -10.25 -11.59
C PRO A 82 16.22 -10.08 -11.53
N VAL A 83 16.75 -9.74 -10.35
CA VAL A 83 18.19 -9.45 -10.12
C VAL A 83 19.11 -10.60 -10.56
N ARG A 84 18.62 -11.84 -10.53
CA ARG A 84 19.35 -13.05 -10.96
C ARG A 84 19.04 -13.48 -12.40
N GLY A 85 18.32 -12.67 -13.18
CA GLY A 85 17.76 -13.06 -14.47
C GLY A 85 16.68 -14.13 -14.30
N GLY A 86 16.72 -15.17 -15.14
CA GLY A 86 15.77 -16.28 -15.05
C GLY A 86 14.38 -15.91 -15.57
N TRP A 87 13.34 -16.27 -14.84
CA TRP A 87 11.96 -16.06 -15.27
C TRP A 87 11.23 -15.06 -14.39
N VAL A 88 10.43 -14.20 -15.02
CA VAL A 88 9.43 -13.38 -14.32
C VAL A 88 8.08 -14.04 -14.48
N LEU A 89 7.41 -14.35 -13.37
CA LEU A 89 6.11 -15.00 -13.32
C LEU A 89 5.03 -13.99 -12.96
N ASP A 90 4.16 -13.71 -13.92
CA ASP A 90 3.11 -12.70 -13.85
C ASP A 90 1.74 -13.33 -13.56
N VAL A 91 1.16 -12.96 -12.43
CA VAL A 91 -0.14 -13.46 -11.94
C VAL A 91 -1.31 -12.52 -12.21
N ARG A 92 -1.12 -11.43 -12.97
CA ARG A 92 -2.13 -10.37 -13.19
C ARG A 92 -3.45 -10.88 -13.76
N ALA A 93 -3.45 -11.94 -14.57
CA ALA A 93 -4.67 -12.47 -15.17
C ALA A 93 -5.50 -13.33 -14.21
N LEU A 94 -5.00 -13.64 -13.01
CA LEU A 94 -5.76 -14.33 -11.96
C LEU A 94 -6.59 -13.29 -11.18
N ASP A 95 -7.54 -12.61 -11.82
CA ASP A 95 -8.18 -11.39 -11.30
C ASP A 95 -9.65 -11.54 -10.88
N ARG A 96 -10.13 -12.77 -10.74
CA ARG A 96 -11.51 -13.06 -10.31
C ARG A 96 -11.77 -12.51 -8.90
N ILE A 97 -12.97 -11.98 -8.70
CA ILE A 97 -13.47 -11.47 -7.42
C ILE A 97 -14.88 -12.01 -7.20
N ALA A 98 -15.13 -12.58 -6.02
CA ALA A 98 -16.47 -12.94 -5.56
C ALA A 98 -16.63 -12.46 -4.10
N ILE A 99 -17.77 -11.82 -3.81
CA ILE A 99 -18.09 -11.35 -2.46
C ILE A 99 -19.13 -12.29 -1.86
N ASP A 100 -18.82 -12.81 -0.68
CA ASP A 100 -19.77 -13.50 0.19
C ASP A 100 -20.35 -12.46 1.14
N GLU A 101 -21.55 -11.98 0.81
CA GLU A 101 -22.24 -10.93 1.55
C GLU A 101 -22.67 -11.37 2.95
N GLU A 102 -22.99 -12.65 3.12
CA GLU A 102 -23.44 -13.21 4.40
C GLU A 102 -22.25 -13.37 5.36
N ALA A 103 -21.15 -13.92 4.86
CA ALA A 103 -19.94 -14.12 5.65
C ALA A 103 -19.15 -12.81 5.86
N GLY A 104 -19.32 -11.81 4.99
CA GLY A 104 -18.49 -10.61 4.96
C GLY A 104 -17.06 -10.95 4.52
N LEU A 105 -16.93 -11.76 3.46
CA LEU A 105 -15.66 -12.23 2.92
C LEU A 105 -15.53 -11.90 1.43
N ALA A 106 -14.31 -11.64 0.97
CA ALA A 106 -13.98 -11.53 -0.45
C ALA A 106 -13.05 -12.66 -0.87
N HIS A 107 -13.49 -13.47 -1.83
CA HIS A 107 -12.69 -14.48 -2.50
C HIS A 107 -12.06 -13.86 -3.75
N VAL A 108 -10.73 -13.76 -3.77
CA VAL A 108 -10.01 -13.00 -4.78
C VAL A 108 -8.87 -13.80 -5.37
N GLY A 109 -8.71 -13.72 -6.70
CA GLY A 109 -7.50 -14.16 -7.37
C GLY A 109 -6.36 -13.16 -7.13
N GLY A 110 -5.12 -13.64 -7.19
CA GLY A 110 -3.92 -12.87 -6.86
C GLY A 110 -3.69 -11.63 -7.73
N GLY A 111 -4.20 -11.65 -8.97
CA GLY A 111 -4.15 -10.56 -9.93
C GLY A 111 -5.19 -9.45 -9.72
N ALA A 112 -6.20 -9.66 -8.88
CA ALA A 112 -7.25 -8.67 -8.62
C ALA A 112 -6.65 -7.38 -8.06
N THR A 113 -7.04 -6.23 -8.61
CA THR A 113 -6.56 -4.95 -8.07
C THR A 113 -7.31 -4.57 -6.79
N VAL A 114 -6.62 -3.89 -5.88
CA VAL A 114 -7.22 -3.45 -4.61
C VAL A 114 -8.46 -2.59 -4.83
N ALA A 115 -8.39 -1.65 -5.77
CA ALA A 115 -9.53 -0.79 -6.08
C ALA A 115 -10.72 -1.58 -6.66
N SER A 116 -10.49 -2.65 -7.44
CA SER A 116 -11.58 -3.51 -7.92
C SER A 116 -12.22 -4.31 -6.79
N ILE A 117 -11.43 -4.79 -5.82
CA ILE A 117 -11.94 -5.44 -4.61
C ILE A 117 -12.78 -4.47 -3.78
N GLN A 118 -12.27 -3.25 -3.56
CA GLN A 118 -12.98 -2.19 -2.84
C GLN A 118 -14.31 -1.83 -3.52
N ARG A 119 -14.31 -1.67 -4.85
CA ARG A 119 -15.53 -1.39 -5.63
C ARG A 119 -16.54 -2.54 -5.56
N ALA A 120 -16.08 -3.79 -5.61
CA ALA A 120 -16.95 -4.96 -5.53
C ALA A 120 -17.60 -5.06 -4.14
N ALA A 121 -16.83 -4.92 -3.07
CA ALA A 121 -17.34 -4.91 -1.70
C ALA A 121 -18.31 -3.75 -1.44
N ALA A 122 -17.97 -2.54 -1.89
CA ALA A 122 -18.79 -1.35 -1.63
C ALA A 122 -20.19 -1.42 -2.28
N LYS A 123 -20.33 -2.11 -3.42
CA LYS A 123 -21.64 -2.31 -4.09
C LYS A 123 -22.65 -3.06 -3.21
N VAL A 124 -22.16 -3.86 -2.27
CA VAL A 124 -22.96 -4.73 -1.41
C VAL A 124 -22.81 -4.35 0.07
N GLY A 125 -22.47 -3.09 0.35
CA GLY A 125 -22.41 -2.54 1.72
C GLY A 125 -21.19 -2.98 2.54
N TRP A 126 -20.18 -3.56 1.91
CA TRP A 126 -18.93 -3.99 2.55
C TRP A 126 -17.75 -3.08 2.20
N PHE A 127 -16.75 -3.07 3.08
CA PHE A 127 -15.56 -2.23 3.00
C PHE A 127 -14.30 -3.07 3.18
N TYR A 128 -13.36 -2.94 2.23
CA TYR A 128 -12.01 -3.46 2.35
C TYR A 128 -11.04 -2.28 2.63
N PRO A 129 -10.57 -2.11 3.88
CA PRO A 129 -9.86 -0.89 4.29
C PRO A 129 -8.48 -0.64 3.65
N PRO A 130 -7.60 -1.65 3.49
CA PRO A 130 -6.25 -1.40 2.98
C PRO A 130 -6.25 -0.62 1.66
N ASP A 131 -5.54 0.50 1.65
CA ASP A 131 -5.60 1.50 0.58
C ASP A 131 -4.22 2.09 0.25
N PRO A 132 -3.25 1.27 -0.19
CA PRO A 132 -1.96 1.78 -0.61
C PRO A 132 -2.13 2.85 -1.70
N SER A 133 -1.17 3.76 -1.81
CA SER A 133 -1.18 4.84 -2.82
C SER A 133 -1.32 4.32 -4.26
N SER A 134 -0.91 3.08 -4.50
CA SER A 134 -0.99 2.39 -5.79
C SER A 134 -2.27 1.56 -6.00
N LYS A 135 -3.29 1.65 -5.13
CA LYS A 135 -4.49 0.78 -5.12
C LYS A 135 -5.23 0.61 -6.45
N GLU A 136 -5.21 1.61 -7.33
CA GLU A 136 -5.83 1.51 -8.65
C GLU A 136 -5.13 0.51 -9.57
N TYR A 137 -3.86 0.20 -9.28
CA TYR A 137 -3.00 -0.62 -10.12
C TYR A 137 -2.44 -1.85 -9.40
N CYS A 138 -2.11 -1.76 -8.11
CA CYS A 138 -1.49 -2.86 -7.38
C CYS A 138 -2.43 -4.05 -7.22
N THR A 139 -1.87 -5.24 -7.36
CA THR A 139 -2.58 -6.52 -7.26
C THR A 139 -2.60 -7.00 -5.82
N ILE A 140 -3.65 -7.73 -5.41
CA ILE A 140 -3.77 -8.24 -4.04
C ILE A 140 -2.63 -9.20 -3.66
N ALA A 141 -2.15 -10.06 -4.56
CA ALA A 141 -1.00 -10.92 -4.27
C ALA A 141 0.26 -10.10 -3.95
N GLY A 142 0.50 -9.02 -4.69
CA GLY A 142 1.59 -8.07 -4.41
C GLY A 142 1.44 -7.39 -3.05
N ASN A 143 0.24 -6.93 -2.72
CA ASN A 143 -0.05 -6.36 -1.40
C ASN A 143 0.21 -7.36 -0.27
N ILE A 144 -0.22 -8.61 -0.44
CA ILE A 144 0.00 -9.66 0.56
C ILE A 144 1.50 -9.94 0.68
N ALA A 145 2.21 -10.09 -0.44
CA ALA A 145 3.65 -10.35 -0.45
C ALA A 145 4.46 -9.23 0.21
N CYS A 146 4.02 -7.97 0.10
CA CYS A 146 4.70 -6.82 0.71
C CYS A 146 4.09 -6.41 2.07
N ASN A 147 3.05 -7.10 2.54
CA ASN A 147 2.20 -6.67 3.66
C ASN A 147 1.79 -5.17 3.59
N ALA A 148 1.28 -4.74 2.44
CA ALA A 148 1.03 -3.34 2.16
C ALA A 148 0.04 -2.71 3.17
N GLY A 149 0.36 -1.51 3.64
CA GLY A 149 -0.51 -0.65 4.42
C GLY A 149 -1.24 0.38 3.56
N GLY A 150 -1.51 1.55 4.15
CA GLY A 150 -2.20 2.66 3.51
C GLY A 150 -2.69 3.67 4.56
N MET A 151 -3.35 4.72 4.10
CA MET A 151 -3.85 5.80 4.96
C MET A 151 -4.85 5.33 6.03
N HIS A 152 -5.58 4.23 5.76
CA HIS A 152 -6.52 3.63 6.72
C HIS A 152 -5.85 2.69 7.74
N GLY A 153 -4.53 2.45 7.61
CA GLY A 153 -3.76 1.47 8.37
C GLY A 153 -3.83 1.67 9.88
N GLY A 154 -3.69 2.91 10.36
CA GLY A 154 -3.69 3.19 11.80
C GLY A 154 -4.98 2.83 12.55
N LYS A 155 -6.15 2.89 11.88
CA LYS A 155 -7.42 2.45 12.50
C LYS A 155 -7.73 0.99 12.24
N HIS A 156 -7.48 0.53 11.02
CA HIS A 156 -8.03 -0.73 10.53
C HIS A 156 -7.01 -1.88 10.45
N GLY A 157 -5.71 -1.57 10.53
CA GLY A 157 -4.64 -2.51 10.24
C GLY A 157 -4.24 -2.52 8.77
N VAL A 158 -3.23 -3.33 8.46
CA VAL A 158 -2.63 -3.47 7.12
C VAL A 158 -3.12 -4.75 6.44
N THR A 159 -2.66 -5.03 5.22
CA THR A 159 -3.13 -6.19 4.43
C THR A 159 -3.16 -7.49 5.25
N ARG A 160 -2.12 -7.78 6.06
CA ARG A 160 -2.07 -8.95 6.95
C ARG A 160 -3.32 -9.15 7.77
N ASP A 161 -3.84 -8.08 8.37
CA ASP A 161 -4.96 -8.14 9.30
C ASP A 161 -6.24 -8.58 8.60
N PHE A 162 -6.32 -8.45 7.28
CA PHE A 162 -7.48 -8.81 6.49
C PHE A 162 -7.38 -10.16 5.79
N VAL A 163 -6.20 -10.78 5.71
CA VAL A 163 -6.07 -12.09 5.07
C VAL A 163 -6.56 -13.19 6.02
N VAL A 164 -7.61 -13.89 5.61
CA VAL A 164 -8.18 -15.03 6.34
C VAL A 164 -7.56 -16.34 5.85
N ALA A 165 -7.42 -16.49 4.53
CA ALA A 165 -6.78 -17.65 3.92
C ALA A 165 -5.97 -17.26 2.67
N LEU A 166 -4.96 -18.08 2.35
CA LEU A 166 -4.16 -17.96 1.13
C LEU A 166 -4.20 -19.26 0.34
N ARG A 167 -4.05 -19.13 -0.97
CA ARG A 167 -3.83 -20.23 -1.90
C ARG A 167 -2.67 -19.85 -2.82
N GLY A 168 -1.83 -20.83 -3.14
CA GLY A 168 -0.61 -20.59 -3.88
C GLY A 168 0.18 -21.85 -4.14
N PHE A 169 1.42 -21.67 -4.61
CA PHE A 169 2.31 -22.79 -4.90
C PHE A 169 3.66 -22.61 -4.22
N LEU A 170 4.18 -23.72 -3.69
CA LEU A 170 5.56 -23.81 -3.23
C LEU A 170 6.52 -23.81 -4.43
N PRO A 171 7.82 -23.51 -4.21
CA PRO A 171 8.84 -23.61 -5.26
C PRO A 171 8.93 -25.00 -5.91
N THR A 172 8.49 -26.06 -5.23
CA THR A 172 8.38 -27.42 -5.78
C THR A 172 7.30 -27.56 -6.87
N GLY A 173 6.39 -26.59 -7.00
CA GLY A 173 5.21 -26.64 -7.85
C GLY A 173 3.99 -27.28 -7.18
N GLU A 174 4.07 -27.60 -5.89
CA GLU A 174 2.94 -28.13 -5.10
C GLU A 174 1.95 -27.01 -4.73
N LEU A 175 0.66 -27.27 -4.94
CA LEU A 175 -0.43 -26.38 -4.52
C LEU A 175 -0.58 -26.45 -3.00
N VAL A 176 -0.66 -25.30 -2.35
CA VAL A 176 -0.89 -25.18 -0.91
C VAL A 176 -2.04 -24.24 -0.61
N GLN A 177 -2.72 -24.51 0.51
CA GLN A 177 -3.75 -23.66 1.07
C GLN A 177 -3.45 -23.42 2.55
N TRP A 178 -3.41 -22.15 2.95
CA TRP A 178 -3.11 -21.75 4.32
C TRP A 178 -4.32 -21.07 4.93
N GLY A 179 -4.85 -21.65 6.01
CA GLY A 179 -6.11 -21.20 6.61
C GLY A 179 -7.34 -21.69 5.85
N THR A 180 -8.51 -21.17 6.24
CA THR A 180 -9.80 -21.53 5.65
C THR A 180 -10.74 -20.33 5.70
N ALA A 181 -11.76 -20.29 4.84
CA ALA A 181 -12.71 -19.18 4.70
C ALA A 181 -13.70 -19.10 5.89
N THR A 182 -13.18 -18.91 7.10
CA THR A 182 -13.94 -18.84 8.34
C THR A 182 -13.47 -17.67 9.19
N LYS A 183 -14.38 -17.03 9.92
CA LYS A 183 -14.06 -15.89 10.80
C LYS A 183 -13.07 -16.23 11.92
N LYS A 184 -12.99 -17.51 12.32
CA LYS A 184 -12.04 -18.02 13.30
C LYS A 184 -11.38 -19.28 12.79
N PHE A 185 -10.05 -19.29 12.74
CA PHE A 185 -9.25 -20.47 12.43
C PHE A 185 -8.15 -20.62 13.49
N ALA A 186 -8.20 -21.70 14.27
CA ALA A 186 -7.30 -21.94 15.40
C ALA A 186 -6.76 -23.39 15.42
N ALA A 187 -6.66 -24.01 14.24
CA ALA A 187 -6.18 -25.38 14.08
C ALA A 187 -4.84 -25.39 13.32
N GLY A 188 -3.80 -25.97 13.92
CA GLY A 188 -2.47 -26.05 13.33
C GLY A 188 -1.68 -24.74 13.36
N PHE A 189 -0.60 -24.70 12.58
CA PHE A 189 0.28 -23.53 12.50
C PHE A 189 -0.30 -22.43 11.61
N ASN A 190 -0.06 -21.17 11.99
CA ASN A 190 -0.41 -20.01 11.18
C ASN A 190 0.63 -19.77 10.08
N LEU A 191 0.74 -20.71 9.14
CA LEU A 191 1.68 -20.64 8.00
C LEU A 191 1.33 -19.52 7.02
N ARG A 192 0.07 -19.11 6.98
CA ARG A 192 -0.41 -17.96 6.22
C ARG A 192 0.42 -16.72 6.52
N ASP A 193 0.63 -16.43 7.80
CA ASP A 193 1.33 -15.23 8.24
C ASP A 193 2.83 -15.25 7.93
N LEU A 194 3.43 -16.42 7.67
CA LEU A 194 4.80 -16.50 7.15
C LEU A 194 4.89 -16.05 5.69
N TRP A 195 3.85 -16.30 4.90
CA TRP A 195 3.79 -15.90 3.48
C TRP A 195 3.47 -14.40 3.31
N ILE A 196 2.69 -13.83 4.22
CA ILE A 196 2.39 -12.40 4.22
C ILE A 196 3.67 -11.62 4.56
N GLY A 197 4.07 -10.69 3.70
CA GLY A 197 5.33 -9.96 3.86
C GLY A 197 6.57 -10.75 3.43
N SER A 198 6.43 -11.93 2.81
CA SER A 198 7.58 -12.74 2.39
C SER A 198 8.18 -12.32 1.05
N GLU A 199 7.61 -11.31 0.39
CA GLU A 199 8.03 -10.80 -0.93
C GLU A 199 8.17 -11.89 -2.01
N GLY A 200 7.32 -12.93 -1.94
CA GLY A 200 7.34 -14.06 -2.89
C GLY A 200 8.47 -15.08 -2.67
N MET A 201 9.31 -14.91 -1.64
CA MET A 201 10.46 -15.78 -1.38
C MET A 201 10.09 -17.19 -0.89
N LEU A 202 8.89 -17.37 -0.33
CA LEU A 202 8.41 -18.67 0.19
C LEU A 202 7.53 -19.43 -0.79
N GLY A 203 7.03 -18.76 -1.84
CA GLY A 203 6.07 -19.31 -2.78
C GLY A 203 5.31 -18.23 -3.54
N VAL A 204 4.42 -18.67 -4.41
CA VAL A 204 3.64 -17.80 -5.31
C VAL A 204 2.20 -17.77 -4.85
N ILE A 205 1.71 -16.58 -4.47
CA ILE A 205 0.31 -16.38 -4.08
C ILE A 205 -0.55 -16.24 -5.34
N THR A 206 -1.55 -17.12 -5.47
CA THR A 206 -2.47 -17.15 -6.62
C THR A 206 -3.90 -16.76 -6.24
N GLY A 207 -4.24 -16.77 -4.95
CA GLY A 207 -5.53 -16.30 -4.46
C GLY A 207 -5.54 -16.11 -2.95
N ALA A 208 -6.57 -15.42 -2.46
CA ALA A 208 -6.78 -15.15 -1.06
C ALA A 208 -8.26 -15.07 -0.71
N VAL A 209 -8.56 -15.25 0.57
CA VAL A 209 -9.84 -14.89 1.18
C VAL A 209 -9.58 -13.75 2.15
N LEU A 210 -10.28 -12.63 1.95
CA LEU A 210 -10.13 -11.42 2.74
C LEU A 210 -11.38 -11.23 3.60
N LYS A 211 -11.22 -10.83 4.86
CA LYS A 211 -12.35 -10.33 5.66
C LYS A 211 -12.74 -8.92 5.21
N LEU A 212 -14.01 -8.60 5.31
CA LEU A 212 -14.56 -7.27 5.03
C LEU A 212 -15.14 -6.66 6.30
N LEU A 213 -15.19 -5.33 6.35
CA LEU A 213 -15.87 -4.57 7.40
C LEU A 213 -17.17 -3.97 6.85
N PRO A 214 -18.17 -3.67 7.69
CA PRO A 214 -19.32 -2.89 7.25
C PRO A 214 -18.88 -1.56 6.64
N GLN A 215 -19.52 -1.15 5.54
CA GLN A 215 -19.28 0.16 4.94
C GLN A 215 -19.65 1.27 5.94
N PRO A 216 -18.75 2.24 6.20
CA PRO A 216 -19.07 3.38 7.06
C PRO A 216 -20.26 4.18 6.51
N GLU A 217 -21.21 4.54 7.39
CA GLU A 217 -22.39 5.33 7.03
C GLU A 217 -22.01 6.77 6.68
N GLU A 218 -21.06 7.35 7.41
CA GLU A 218 -20.60 8.71 7.22
C GLU A 218 -19.08 8.81 7.28
N ARG A 219 -18.57 9.83 6.58
CA ARG A 219 -17.18 10.28 6.66
C ARG A 219 -17.14 11.77 6.94
N TRP A 220 -16.12 12.24 7.64
CA TRP A 220 -15.92 13.66 7.92
C TRP A 220 -14.44 14.00 7.95
N THR A 221 -14.10 15.12 7.29
CA THR A 221 -12.71 15.54 7.09
C THR A 221 -12.43 16.86 7.79
N LEU A 222 -11.30 16.95 8.49
CA LEU A 222 -10.78 18.16 9.10
C LEU A 222 -9.32 18.37 8.69
N LEU A 223 -9.00 19.55 8.19
CA LEU A 223 -7.63 19.99 8.00
C LEU A 223 -7.24 20.99 9.09
N THR A 224 -6.07 20.83 9.67
CA THR A 224 -5.54 21.69 10.74
C THR A 224 -4.15 22.22 10.38
N CYS A 225 -3.79 23.37 10.90
CA CYS A 225 -2.52 24.07 10.66
C CYS A 225 -1.83 24.40 11.99
N PHE A 226 -0.51 24.23 12.04
CA PHE A 226 0.29 24.41 13.26
C PHE A 226 1.46 25.37 13.04
N ARG A 227 1.96 25.97 14.13
CA ARG A 227 3.08 26.92 14.08
C ARG A 227 4.37 26.29 13.52
N ASP A 228 4.65 25.06 13.93
CA ASP A 228 5.85 24.29 13.60
C ASP A 228 5.55 22.78 13.71
N GLU A 229 6.46 21.95 13.18
CA GLU A 229 6.27 20.50 13.10
C GLU A 229 6.22 19.87 14.50
N MET A 230 6.96 20.43 15.46
CA MET A 230 6.97 19.95 16.84
C MET A 230 5.63 20.23 17.54
N ALA A 231 4.96 21.34 17.23
CA ALA A 231 3.62 21.64 17.69
C ALA A 231 2.60 20.67 17.06
N ALA A 232 2.66 20.44 15.76
CA ALA A 232 1.80 19.47 15.07
C ALA A 232 1.93 18.06 15.68
N LEU A 233 3.16 17.56 15.83
CA LEU A 233 3.40 16.22 16.36
C LEU A 233 3.03 16.08 17.85
N ARG A 234 3.17 17.14 18.66
CA ARG A 234 2.64 17.14 20.04
C ARG A 234 1.12 17.14 20.04
N ALA A 235 0.48 17.90 19.16
CA ALA A 235 -0.97 17.92 19.02
C ALA A 235 -1.52 16.55 18.60
N ALA A 236 -0.89 15.88 17.63
CA ALA A 236 -1.24 14.52 17.22
C ALA A 236 -1.21 13.54 18.42
N ARG A 237 -0.13 13.58 19.21
CA ARG A 237 -0.04 12.77 20.44
C ARG A 237 -1.13 13.13 21.46
N ALA A 238 -1.49 14.40 21.58
CA ALA A 238 -2.58 14.84 22.46
C ALA A 238 -3.94 14.31 21.99
N LEU A 239 -4.19 14.27 20.67
CA LEU A 239 -5.39 13.68 20.08
C LEU A 239 -5.49 12.19 20.42
N PHE A 240 -4.43 11.42 20.19
CA PHE A 240 -4.43 9.98 20.48
C PHE A 240 -4.55 9.68 21.98
N ARG A 241 -4.06 10.56 22.87
CA ARG A 241 -4.26 10.43 24.33
C ARG A 241 -5.73 10.57 24.74
N GLN A 242 -6.56 11.23 23.94
CA GLN A 242 -8.01 11.30 24.13
C GLN A 242 -8.72 10.03 23.62
N ARG A 243 -7.98 9.01 23.17
CA ARG A 243 -8.50 7.75 22.59
C ARG A 243 -9.31 7.97 21.31
N VAL A 244 -9.14 9.12 20.65
CA VAL A 244 -9.68 9.34 19.32
C VAL A 244 -8.80 8.56 18.32
N GLN A 245 -9.42 7.68 17.55
CA GLN A 245 -8.77 6.91 16.48
C GLN A 245 -9.38 7.30 15.13
N PRO A 246 -8.82 8.32 14.46
CA PRO A 246 -9.25 8.69 13.13
C PRO A 246 -9.11 7.54 12.15
N ALA A 247 -10.01 7.44 11.18
CA ALA A 247 -9.86 6.53 10.05
C ALA A 247 -8.60 6.84 9.25
N ILE A 248 -8.27 8.14 9.10
CA ILE A 248 -7.01 8.61 8.53
C ILE A 248 -6.48 9.77 9.37
N CYS A 249 -5.17 9.85 9.58
CA CYS A 249 -4.49 10.98 10.23
C CYS A 249 -3.15 11.24 9.54
N GLU A 250 -3.12 12.14 8.55
CA GLU A 250 -1.92 12.46 7.79
C GLU A 250 -1.21 13.68 8.33
N PHE A 251 0.12 13.64 8.40
CA PHE A 251 0.98 14.79 8.65
C PHE A 251 1.69 15.23 7.37
N LEU A 252 1.79 16.54 7.16
CA LEU A 252 2.71 17.14 6.19
C LEU A 252 3.49 18.26 6.89
N ASP A 253 4.81 18.22 6.76
CA ASP A 253 5.69 19.28 7.27
C ASP A 253 5.65 20.55 6.41
N ARG A 254 6.41 21.58 6.82
CA ARG A 254 6.51 22.84 6.08
C ARG A 254 6.98 22.65 4.64
N GLY A 255 8.01 21.85 4.41
CA GLY A 255 8.55 21.63 3.05
C GLY A 255 7.51 20.99 2.13
N SER A 256 6.83 19.97 2.64
CA SER A 256 5.74 19.25 1.98
C SER A 256 4.58 20.17 1.61
N VAL A 257 4.18 21.04 2.55
CA VAL A 257 3.10 22.02 2.33
C VAL A 257 3.51 23.08 1.31
N MET A 258 4.70 23.65 1.41
CA MET A 258 5.18 24.65 0.46
C MET A 258 5.23 24.13 -0.98
N CYS A 259 5.68 22.89 -1.18
CA CYS A 259 5.63 22.24 -2.49
C CYS A 259 4.19 22.11 -3.00
N ALA A 260 3.25 21.68 -2.15
CA ALA A 260 1.85 21.57 -2.53
C ALA A 260 1.24 22.94 -2.89
N GLU A 261 1.51 23.99 -2.11
CA GLU A 261 1.02 25.36 -2.34
C GLU A 261 1.56 25.96 -3.64
N ARG A 262 2.83 25.74 -3.95
CA ARG A 262 3.43 26.18 -5.23
C ARG A 262 2.80 25.47 -6.41
N ALA A 263 2.66 24.15 -6.33
CA ALA A 263 2.04 23.35 -7.38
C ALA A 263 0.55 23.66 -7.60
N THR A 264 -0.16 24.17 -6.57
CA THR A 264 -1.56 24.59 -6.70
C THR A 264 -1.73 26.07 -6.98
N GLY A 265 -0.71 26.90 -6.76
CA GLY A 265 -0.77 28.36 -6.86
C GLY A 265 -1.58 29.03 -5.74
N HIS A 266 -1.89 28.33 -4.65
CA HIS A 266 -2.75 28.84 -3.58
C HIS A 266 -2.26 28.37 -2.21
N GLU A 267 -2.31 29.26 -1.22
CA GLU A 267 -2.09 28.90 0.19
C GLU A 267 -3.18 27.93 0.68
N ILE A 268 -2.80 26.94 1.48
CA ILE A 268 -3.76 26.00 2.08
C ILE A 268 -4.65 26.72 3.10
N PHE A 269 -4.03 27.62 3.87
CA PHE A 269 -4.67 28.51 4.82
C PHE A 269 -4.17 29.93 4.58
N ALA A 270 -5.08 30.85 4.25
CA ALA A 270 -4.76 32.24 3.98
C ALA A 270 -4.00 32.87 5.16
N GLY A 271 -2.87 33.52 4.88
CA GLY A 271 -2.01 34.15 5.87
C GLY A 271 -1.19 33.16 6.70
N GLN A 272 -1.14 31.88 6.31
CA GLN A 272 -0.39 30.82 6.99
C GLN A 272 0.48 29.98 6.02
N PRO A 273 1.22 30.60 5.08
CA PRO A 273 1.96 29.88 4.04
C PRO A 273 2.99 28.93 4.65
N GLY A 274 3.11 27.73 4.06
CA GLY A 274 4.10 26.73 4.45
C GLY A 274 3.90 26.15 5.85
N ARG A 275 2.80 26.43 6.56
CA ARG A 275 2.64 25.88 7.90
C ARG A 275 2.36 24.37 7.85
N PRO A 276 2.97 23.56 8.73
CA PRO A 276 2.69 22.12 8.78
C PRO A 276 1.23 21.87 9.11
N VAL A 277 0.68 20.81 8.51
CA VAL A 277 -0.73 20.47 8.61
C VAL A 277 -0.94 19.04 9.10
N ILE A 278 -2.08 18.82 9.76
CA ILE A 278 -2.62 17.48 10.01
C ILE A 278 -3.99 17.40 9.35
N LEU A 279 -4.18 16.37 8.52
CA LEU A 279 -5.42 16.05 7.83
C LEU A 279 -6.04 14.81 8.47
N ILE A 280 -7.26 14.94 8.96
CA ILE A 280 -7.97 13.94 9.76
C ILE A 280 -9.23 13.52 8.99
N GLU A 281 -9.47 12.22 8.89
CA GLU A 281 -10.77 11.67 8.50
C GLU A 281 -11.34 10.81 9.62
N LEU A 282 -12.60 11.05 9.95
CA LEU A 282 -13.42 10.17 10.77
C LEU A 282 -14.36 9.39 9.87
N ALA A 283 -14.53 8.10 10.13
CA ALA A 283 -15.46 7.23 9.40
C ALA A 283 -16.10 6.22 10.37
N GLY A 284 -17.42 6.06 10.29
CA GLY A 284 -18.21 5.23 11.20
C GLY A 284 -19.71 5.47 11.06
N SER A 285 -20.47 5.08 12.08
CA SER A 285 -21.90 5.38 12.19
C SER A 285 -22.15 6.87 12.48
N LYS A 286 -23.37 7.33 12.22
CA LYS A 286 -23.79 8.71 12.53
C LYS A 286 -23.57 9.10 13.99
N ALA A 287 -23.88 8.17 14.91
CA ALA A 287 -23.77 8.41 16.34
C ALA A 287 -22.30 8.57 16.77
N GLU A 288 -21.43 7.67 16.33
CA GLU A 288 -19.99 7.73 16.59
C GLU A 288 -19.37 9.02 16.03
N LEU A 289 -19.72 9.40 14.80
CA LEU A 289 -19.18 10.62 14.20
C LEU A 289 -19.62 11.88 14.93
N ARG A 290 -20.86 11.95 15.43
CA ARG A 290 -21.32 13.12 16.20
C ARG A 290 -20.45 13.36 17.43
N GLU A 291 -20.14 12.30 18.18
CA GLU A 291 -19.29 12.37 19.37
C GLU A 291 -17.84 12.69 19.01
N GLN A 292 -17.27 11.97 18.05
CA GLN A 292 -15.87 12.15 17.65
C GLN A 292 -15.61 13.52 17.01
N ARG A 293 -16.56 14.06 16.22
CA ARG A 293 -16.45 15.42 15.65
C ARG A 293 -16.30 16.47 16.75
N ALA A 294 -17.11 16.39 17.81
CA ALA A 294 -17.04 17.32 18.92
C ALA A 294 -15.68 17.26 19.63
N ALA A 295 -15.17 16.05 19.90
CA ALA A 295 -13.86 15.85 20.52
C ALA A 295 -12.72 16.41 19.64
N VAL A 296 -12.73 16.11 18.34
CA VAL A 296 -11.71 16.57 17.39
C VAL A 296 -11.76 18.09 17.19
N LEU A 297 -12.95 18.70 17.13
CA LEU A 297 -13.08 20.15 17.03
C LEU A 297 -12.57 20.86 18.29
N ASN A 298 -12.89 20.34 19.48
CA ASN A 298 -12.36 20.87 20.74
C ASN A 298 -10.83 20.74 20.82
N TRP A 299 -10.29 19.59 20.39
CA TRP A 299 -8.85 19.40 20.25
C TRP A 299 -8.23 20.42 19.28
N ALA A 300 -8.82 20.61 18.10
CA ALA A 300 -8.30 21.55 17.10
C ALA A 300 -8.33 22.99 17.61
N ALA A 301 -9.39 23.41 18.30
CA ALA A 301 -9.50 24.73 18.90
C ALA A 301 -8.41 25.00 19.96
N GLY A 302 -7.99 23.98 20.71
CA GLY A 302 -6.96 24.11 21.73
C GLY A 302 -5.52 23.94 21.25
N GLN A 303 -5.30 23.36 20.06
CA GLN A 303 -3.97 22.92 19.61
C GLN A 303 -3.52 23.52 18.27
N ALA A 304 -4.46 23.82 17.37
CA ALA A 304 -4.17 24.30 16.02
C ALA A 304 -4.15 25.83 15.96
N ALA A 305 -3.31 26.39 15.08
CA ALA A 305 -3.33 27.81 14.77
C ALA A 305 -4.51 28.19 13.87
N ALA A 306 -4.96 27.26 13.02
CA ALA A 306 -6.16 27.36 12.21
C ALA A 306 -6.67 25.96 11.86
N TYR A 307 -7.97 25.81 11.59
CA TYR A 307 -8.54 24.56 11.11
C TYR A 307 -9.74 24.82 10.19
N ARG A 308 -10.03 23.85 9.31
CA ARG A 308 -11.14 23.89 8.36
C ARG A 308 -11.78 22.50 8.25
N ALA A 309 -13.04 22.41 8.66
CA ALA A 309 -13.85 21.21 8.49
C ALA A 309 -14.52 21.23 7.11
N ALA A 310 -14.55 20.09 6.43
CA ALA A 310 -15.32 19.94 5.20
C ALA A 310 -16.83 19.91 5.51
N ARG A 311 -17.60 20.70 4.77
CA ARG A 311 -19.07 20.75 4.85
C ARG A 311 -19.75 19.87 3.80
N SER A 312 -19.01 19.47 2.77
CA SER A 312 -19.48 18.58 1.71
C SER A 312 -18.37 17.62 1.28
N ARG A 313 -18.72 16.66 0.43
CA ARG A 313 -17.75 15.73 -0.15
C ARG A 313 -16.76 16.44 -1.06
N GLU A 314 -17.22 17.44 -1.81
CA GLU A 314 -16.39 18.25 -2.70
C GLU A 314 -15.37 19.06 -1.90
N GLU A 315 -15.78 19.68 -0.78
CA GLU A 315 -14.84 20.35 0.12
C GLU A 315 -13.83 19.35 0.72
N ALA A 316 -14.26 18.14 1.10
CA ALA A 316 -13.36 17.11 1.60
C ALA A 316 -12.30 16.73 0.54
N GLU A 317 -12.70 16.56 -0.71
CA GLU A 317 -11.77 16.27 -1.82
C GLU A 317 -10.78 17.43 -2.06
N GLN A 318 -11.21 18.69 -1.88
CA GLN A 318 -10.33 19.85 -1.94
C GLN A 318 -9.28 19.82 -0.82
N LEU A 319 -9.66 19.46 0.41
CA LEU A 319 -8.71 19.30 1.52
C LEU A 319 -7.72 18.15 1.23
N TRP A 320 -8.20 17.05 0.66
CA TRP A 320 -7.38 15.89 0.28
C TRP A 320 -6.42 16.17 -0.89
N ALA A 321 -6.73 17.14 -1.75
CA ALA A 321 -5.88 17.49 -2.90
C ALA A 321 -4.46 17.89 -2.48
N VAL A 322 -4.32 18.55 -1.31
CA VAL A 322 -3.02 18.89 -0.71
C VAL A 322 -2.16 17.64 -0.54
N ARG A 323 -2.70 16.63 0.12
CA ARG A 323 -1.98 15.39 0.43
C ARG A 323 -1.59 14.61 -0.83
N ARG A 324 -2.46 14.61 -1.86
CA ARG A 324 -2.24 13.85 -3.10
C ARG A 324 -1.19 14.51 -4.00
N LYS A 325 -1.13 15.85 -4.06
CA LYS A 325 -0.17 16.58 -4.90
C LYS A 325 1.23 16.66 -4.30
N CYS A 326 1.33 16.59 -2.97
CA CYS A 326 2.57 16.83 -2.24
C CYS A 326 3.78 16.01 -2.75
N SER A 327 3.64 14.68 -2.88
CA SER A 327 4.78 13.82 -3.25
C SER A 327 5.35 14.12 -4.64
N GLY A 328 4.47 14.44 -5.61
CA GLY A 328 4.89 14.81 -6.97
C GLY A 328 5.51 16.20 -7.05
N ALA A 329 5.00 17.14 -6.25
CA ALA A 329 5.53 18.51 -6.19
C ALA A 329 6.92 18.62 -5.57
N MET A 330 7.38 17.60 -4.83
CA MET A 330 8.72 17.58 -4.22
C MET A 330 9.87 17.59 -5.25
N PHE A 331 9.62 17.23 -6.51
CA PHE A 331 10.65 17.35 -7.57
C PHE A 331 11.02 18.80 -7.88
N GLU A 332 10.26 19.79 -7.40
CA GLU A 332 10.70 21.20 -7.44
C GLU A 332 11.89 21.48 -6.51
N LEU A 333 12.15 20.61 -5.54
CA LEU A 333 13.27 20.75 -4.60
C LEU A 333 14.59 20.17 -5.13
N GLY A 334 14.55 19.45 -6.26
CA GLY A 334 15.74 18.88 -6.88
C GLY A 334 15.42 17.83 -7.95
N ASP A 335 16.42 17.50 -8.76
CA ASP A 335 16.28 16.62 -9.93
C ASP A 335 16.10 15.13 -9.58
N ALA A 336 16.37 14.76 -8.32
CA ALA A 336 16.26 13.40 -7.82
C ALA A 336 15.63 13.37 -6.43
N LYS A 337 14.89 12.29 -6.16
CA LYS A 337 14.23 12.05 -4.89
C LYS A 337 14.62 10.67 -4.36
N LEU A 338 15.22 10.63 -3.18
CA LEU A 338 15.41 9.42 -2.39
C LEU A 338 14.23 9.31 -1.42
N ASN A 339 13.49 8.20 -1.48
CA ASN A 339 12.39 7.94 -0.57
C ASN A 339 12.88 7.03 0.57
N GLU A 340 12.69 7.47 1.79
CA GLU A 340 12.86 6.66 2.99
C GLU A 340 11.48 6.45 3.62
N ASP A 341 11.13 5.19 3.89
CA ASP A 341 9.87 4.81 4.53
C ASP A 341 10.18 4.17 5.88
N VAL A 342 9.87 4.89 6.95
CA VAL A 342 10.27 4.55 8.31
C VAL A 342 9.08 4.57 9.25
N VAL A 343 9.12 3.70 10.26
CA VAL A 343 8.13 3.64 11.33
C VAL A 343 8.81 4.04 12.63
N ILE A 344 8.21 4.99 13.34
CA ILE A 344 8.73 5.50 14.60
C ILE A 344 7.67 5.35 15.70
N PRO A 345 8.06 4.89 16.91
CA PRO A 345 7.13 4.86 18.03
C PRO A 345 6.56 6.26 18.30
N MET A 346 5.24 6.41 18.43
CA MET A 346 4.57 7.71 18.64
C MET A 346 5.20 8.58 19.75
N LYS A 347 5.73 7.95 20.80
CA LYS A 347 6.45 8.65 21.89
C LYS A 347 7.67 9.43 21.41
N ASN A 348 8.24 9.07 20.27
CA ASN A 348 9.46 9.61 19.69
C ASN A 348 9.22 10.62 18.55
N TYR A 349 7.97 10.92 18.15
CA TYR A 349 7.69 11.85 17.05
C TYR A 349 8.45 13.18 17.16
N VAL A 350 8.42 13.81 18.33
CA VAL A 350 9.13 15.09 18.55
C VAL A 350 10.64 14.91 18.45
N LYS A 351 11.19 13.81 18.99
CA LYS A 351 12.62 13.50 18.91
C LYS A 351 13.05 13.28 17.45
N PHE A 352 12.21 12.62 16.66
CA PHE A 352 12.45 12.40 15.24
C PHE A 352 12.42 13.71 14.45
N ALA A 353 11.45 14.60 14.68
CA ALA A 353 11.43 15.91 14.03
C ALA A 353 12.66 16.78 14.39
N GLN A 354 13.14 16.71 15.63
CA GLN A 354 14.39 17.38 16.03
C GLN A 354 15.61 16.78 15.31
N PHE A 355 15.66 15.46 15.18
CA PHE A 355 16.69 14.76 14.42
C PHE A 355 16.69 15.19 12.95
N LEU A 356 15.52 15.17 12.30
CA LEU A 356 15.37 15.60 10.90
C LEU A 356 15.81 17.05 10.71
N ARG A 357 15.39 17.97 11.58
CA ARG A 357 15.81 19.37 11.50
C ARG A 357 17.33 19.54 11.59
N ARG A 358 17.99 18.73 12.43
CA ARG A 358 19.46 18.71 12.52
C ARG A 358 20.08 18.12 11.25
N LEU A 359 19.56 16.99 10.78
CA LEU A 359 20.05 16.31 9.58
C LEU A 359 19.93 17.19 8.33
N THR A 360 18.82 17.91 8.15
CA THR A 360 18.63 18.89 7.07
C THR A 360 19.71 19.97 7.10
N ARG A 361 20.04 20.49 8.30
CA ARG A 361 21.09 21.50 8.46
C ARG A 361 22.50 20.97 8.19
N GLU A 362 22.81 19.77 8.68
CA GLU A 362 24.13 19.16 8.56
C GLU A 362 24.42 18.67 7.13
N SER A 363 23.40 18.12 6.46
CA SER A 363 23.53 17.62 5.08
C SER A 363 23.37 18.70 4.01
N GLY A 364 22.66 19.79 4.32
CA GLY A 364 22.25 20.79 3.33
C GLY A 364 21.18 20.31 2.34
N LEU A 365 20.65 19.09 2.51
CA LEU A 365 19.64 18.52 1.63
C LEU A 365 18.23 18.86 2.13
N PRO A 366 17.27 19.19 1.23
CA PRO A 366 15.86 19.24 1.58
C PRO A 366 15.36 17.85 2.01
N ILE A 367 14.71 17.77 3.19
CA ILE A 367 14.15 16.51 3.72
C ILE A 367 12.67 16.72 4.07
N PRO A 368 11.80 16.94 3.05
CA PRO A 368 10.37 17.09 3.30
C PRO A 368 9.81 15.77 3.86
N THR A 369 9.02 15.89 4.92
CA THR A 369 8.48 14.75 5.67
C THR A 369 6.97 14.79 5.72
N PHE A 370 6.34 13.69 5.31
CA PHE A 370 4.90 13.47 5.41
C PHE A 370 4.64 11.99 5.68
N GLY A 371 3.48 11.67 6.25
CA GLY A 371 3.15 10.28 6.55
C GLY A 371 1.92 10.09 7.41
N HIS A 372 1.66 8.83 7.73
CA HIS A 372 0.53 8.34 8.48
C HIS A 372 0.82 8.46 9.99
N LEU A 373 0.23 9.42 10.70
CA LEU A 373 0.48 9.61 12.14
C LEU A 373 -0.17 8.54 13.02
N ALA A 374 -1.11 7.75 12.49
CA ALA A 374 -1.89 6.82 13.29
C ALA A 374 -1.22 5.44 13.44
N ASP A 375 -0.26 5.09 12.60
CA ASP A 375 0.44 3.79 12.61
C ASP A 375 1.96 3.87 12.86
N GLY A 376 2.55 5.07 12.90
CA GLY A 376 3.92 5.27 13.38
C GLY A 376 4.65 6.31 12.58
#